data_AF-B6FZA1-F1
#
_entry.id   AF-B6FZA1-F1
#
_cell.length_a   1.000
_cell.length_b   1.000
_cell.length_c   1.000
_cell.angle_alpha   90.00
_cell.angle_beta   90.00
_cell.angle_gamma   90.00
#
_symmetry.space_group_name_H-M   'P 1'
#
loop_
_entity.id
_entity.type
_entity.pdbx_description
1 polymer ?
#
loop_
_entity_poly.entity_id
_entity_poly.type
_entity_poly.pdbx_seq_one_letter_code
_entity_poly.pdbx_strand_id
1 'polypeptide(L)'
;MRKSLITATLLLLALVLIISKVDISFVIPILVFSVFPWLKHRNFSHSILMVLIVYIIMNPLGEFFNYDSLGLMASSMYLLHIICDMFTKRGVAIFYPFSKNMISVGYIRVGGRFSNIIENLLVFVLILFTIYLVFKFV
;
A
#
# COMPACT_ATOMS: atom_id res chain seq x y z
N MET A 1 -13.87 19.94 -7.34
CA MET A 1 -15.01 19.13 -7.78
C MET A 1 -14.74 17.62 -7.75
N ARG A 2 -13.75 17.07 -8.47
CA ARG A 2 -13.52 15.60 -8.49
C ARG A 2 -13.14 14.99 -7.14
N LYS A 3 -12.24 15.62 -6.38
CA LYS A 3 -11.78 15.13 -5.06
C LYS A 3 -12.91 15.11 -4.02
N SER A 4 -13.69 16.19 -3.97
CA SER A 4 -14.84 16.31 -3.07
C SER A 4 -15.95 15.32 -3.40
N LEU A 5 -16.21 15.06 -4.70
CA LEU A 5 -17.18 14.05 -5.13
C LEU A 5 -16.76 12.63 -4.69
N ILE A 6 -15.50 12.26 -4.92
CA ILE A 6 -14.97 10.95 -4.49
C ILE A 6 -15.05 10.80 -2.96
N THR A 7 -14.68 11.85 -2.22
CA THR A 7 -14.75 11.83 -0.76
C THR A 7 -16.19 11.67 -0.27
N ALA A 8 -17.13 12.47 -0.80
CA ALA A 8 -18.53 12.42 -0.42
C ALA A 8 -19.17 11.06 -0.74
N THR A 9 -18.87 10.47 -1.90
CA THR A 9 -19.39 9.15 -2.28
C THR A 9 -18.86 8.04 -1.37
N LEU A 10 -17.58 8.06 -1.00
CA LEU A 10 -17.01 7.10 -0.05
C LEU A 10 -17.58 7.27 1.37
N LEU A 11 -17.78 8.52 1.82
CA LEU A 11 -18.41 8.78 3.12
C LEU A 11 -19.88 8.35 3.15
N LEU A 12 -20.63 8.59 2.07
CA LEU A 12 -22.00 8.11 1.92
C LEU A 12 -22.04 6.58 1.97
N LEU A 13 -21.15 5.91 1.23
CA LEU A 13 -21.04 4.45 1.25
C LEU A 13 -20.74 3.92 2.66
N ALA A 14 -19.77 4.52 3.36
CA ALA A 14 -19.44 4.14 4.74
C ALA A 14 -20.66 4.30 5.66
N LEU A 15 -21.40 5.41 5.55
CA LEU A 15 -22.62 5.65 6.32
C LEU A 15 -23.70 4.60 6.04
N VAL A 16 -23.92 4.24 4.76
CA VAL A 16 -24.86 3.18 4.38
C VAL A 16 -24.47 1.83 4.99
N LEU A 17 -23.18 1.49 4.97
CA LEU A 17 -22.68 0.24 5.55
C LEU A 17 -22.85 0.21 7.08
N ILE A 18 -22.59 1.34 7.77
CA ILE A 18 -22.81 1.47 9.21
C ILE A 18 -24.30 1.30 9.55
N ILE A 19 -25.21 1.98 8.83
CA ILE A 19 -26.66 1.85 9.03
C ILE A 19 -27.12 0.41 8.79
N SER A 20 -26.52 -0.26 7.81
CA SER A 20 -26.80 -1.65 7.48
C SER A 20 -26.17 -2.66 8.45
N LYS A 21 -25.49 -2.18 9.51
CA LYS A 21 -24.80 -3.00 10.52
C LYS A 21 -23.77 -3.95 9.91
N VAL A 22 -23.13 -3.54 8.82
CA VAL A 22 -21.98 -4.27 8.26
C VAL A 22 -20.82 -4.19 9.25
N ASP A 23 -20.01 -5.25 9.29
CA ASP A 23 -18.83 -5.32 10.14
C ASP A 23 -17.95 -4.07 9.96
N ILE A 24 -17.54 -3.49 11.09
CA ILE A 24 -16.70 -2.29 11.13
C ILE A 24 -15.37 -2.53 10.39
N SER A 25 -14.91 -3.77 10.34
CA SER A 25 -13.73 -4.20 9.60
C SER A 25 -13.80 -3.87 8.10
N PHE A 26 -14.99 -3.85 7.52
CA PHE A 26 -15.20 -3.45 6.13
C PHE A 26 -15.39 -1.92 5.96
N VAL A 27 -15.83 -1.24 7.02
CA VAL A 27 -16.10 0.20 7.03
C VAL A 27 -14.81 1.02 7.17
N ILE A 28 -13.87 0.58 8.01
CA ILE A 28 -12.61 1.29 8.30
C ILE A 28 -11.83 1.61 7.02
N PRO A 29 -11.54 0.65 6.12
CA PRO A 29 -10.85 0.93 4.86
C PRO A 29 -11.48 2.06 4.04
N ILE A 30 -12.82 2.06 3.94
CA ILE A 30 -13.58 3.03 3.14
C ILE A 30 -13.48 4.44 3.75
N LEU A 31 -13.56 4.54 5.07
CA LEU A 31 -13.36 5.80 5.78
C LEU A 31 -11.95 6.35 5.55
N VAL A 32 -10.92 5.50 5.66
CA VAL A 32 -9.54 5.94 5.41
C VAL A 32 -9.36 6.35 3.93
N PHE A 33 -9.89 5.59 2.97
CA PHE A 33 -9.84 5.92 1.53
C PHE A 33 -10.52 7.24 1.18
N SER A 34 -11.53 7.67 1.96
CA SER A 34 -12.18 8.98 1.74
C SER A 34 -11.22 10.17 1.91
N VAL A 35 -10.15 10.01 2.70
CA VAL A 35 -9.16 11.07 2.97
C VAL A 35 -8.07 11.13 1.89
N PHE A 36 -7.75 10.02 1.23
CA PHE A 36 -6.66 9.92 0.26
C PHE A 36 -6.67 10.95 -0.89
N PRO A 37 -7.82 11.36 -1.48
CA PRO A 37 -7.86 12.37 -2.54
C PRO A 37 -7.26 13.74 -2.14
N TRP A 38 -7.17 14.01 -0.84
CA TRP A 38 -6.66 15.26 -0.27
C TRP A 38 -5.15 15.21 0.01
N LEU A 39 -4.56 14.02 0.02
CA LEU A 39 -3.16 13.81 0.32
C LEU A 39 -2.30 13.97 -0.94
N LYS A 40 -1.13 14.60 -0.81
CA LYS A 40 -0.14 14.66 -1.91
C LYS A 40 0.45 13.27 -2.11
N HIS A 41 -0.05 12.58 -3.13
CA HIS A 41 0.13 11.14 -3.34
C HIS A 41 1.58 10.64 -3.25
N ARG A 42 2.56 11.34 -3.83
CA ARG A 42 3.88 10.75 -4.02
C ARG A 42 4.71 10.63 -2.73
N ASN A 43 4.81 11.70 -1.95
CA ASN A 43 5.65 11.68 -0.75
C ASN A 43 4.95 10.96 0.40
N PHE A 44 3.62 11.11 0.50
CA PHE A 44 2.84 10.45 1.52
C PHE A 44 2.85 8.92 1.37
N SER A 45 2.66 8.41 0.15
CA SER A 45 2.63 6.96 -0.09
C SER A 45 3.97 6.25 0.16
N HIS A 46 5.10 6.96 0.14
CA HIS A 46 6.43 6.38 0.33
C HIS A 46 7.05 6.82 1.67
N SER A 47 6.20 6.90 2.70
CA SER A 47 6.57 7.25 4.07
C SER A 47 6.34 6.07 5.02
N ILE A 48 7.01 6.07 6.16
CA ILE A 48 6.76 5.07 7.20
C ILE A 48 5.33 5.16 7.76
N LEU A 49 4.75 6.37 7.74
CA LEU A 49 3.35 6.59 8.10
C LEU A 49 2.41 5.79 7.19
N MET A 50 2.73 5.67 5.89
CA MET A 50 1.92 4.87 4.98
C MET A 50 1.99 3.38 5.30
N VAL A 51 3.15 2.86 5.75
CA VAL A 51 3.26 1.45 6.19
C VAL A 51 2.29 1.17 7.35
N LEU A 52 2.22 2.09 8.32
CA LEU A 52 1.26 2.00 9.43
C LEU A 52 -0.20 2.08 8.93
N ILE A 53 -0.49 2.98 7.98
CA ILE A 53 -1.83 3.10 7.40
C ILE A 53 -2.22 1.82 6.65
N VAL A 54 -1.31 1.21 5.90
CA VAL A 54 -1.55 -0.08 5.25
C VAL A 54 -1.89 -1.15 6.29
N TYR A 55 -1.15 -1.23 7.40
CA TYR A 55 -1.48 -2.14 8.49
C TYR A 55 -2.89 -1.90 9.04
N ILE A 56 -3.24 -0.65 9.36
CA ILE A 56 -4.55 -0.27 9.92
C ILE A 56 -5.70 -0.60 8.95
N ILE A 57 -5.49 -0.47 7.63
CA ILE A 57 -6.49 -0.81 6.62
C ILE A 57 -6.63 -2.34 6.47
N MET A 58 -5.51 -3.06 6.50
CA MET A 58 -5.47 -4.49 6.16
C MET A 58 -5.76 -5.41 7.35
N ASN A 59 -5.46 -4.98 8.58
CA ASN A 59 -5.68 -5.80 9.77
C ASN A 59 -7.17 -6.15 9.98
N PRO A 60 -8.13 -5.19 9.90
CA PRO A 60 -9.54 -5.52 10.07
C PRO A 60 -10.07 -6.39 8.92
N LEU A 61 -9.56 -6.19 7.69
CA LEU A 61 -9.87 -7.10 6.58
C LEU A 61 -9.37 -8.53 6.85
N GLY A 62 -8.23 -8.67 7.52
CA GLY A 62 -7.72 -9.96 7.97
C GLY A 62 -8.71 -10.66 8.89
N GLU A 63 -9.23 -9.97 9.90
CA GLU A 63 -10.26 -10.51 10.81
C GLU A 63 -11.51 -10.96 10.04
N PHE A 64 -11.98 -10.15 9.09
CA PHE A 64 -13.15 -10.48 8.27
C PHE A 64 -12.95 -11.74 7.42
N PHE A 65 -11.74 -11.93 6.85
CA PHE A 65 -11.41 -13.08 6.01
C PHE A 65 -10.84 -14.28 6.80
N ASN A 66 -10.79 -14.23 8.14
CA ASN A 66 -10.11 -15.20 9.00
C ASN A 66 -8.63 -15.42 8.62
N TYR A 67 -7.94 -14.33 8.28
CA TYR A 67 -6.52 -14.30 7.96
C TYR A 67 -5.82 -13.22 8.78
N ASP A 68 -5.63 -13.49 10.07
CA ASP A 68 -5.12 -12.53 11.07
C ASP A 68 -3.74 -11.94 10.71
N SER A 69 -2.95 -12.67 9.92
CA SER A 69 -1.62 -12.21 9.48
C SER A 69 -1.67 -11.20 8.31
N LEU A 70 -2.84 -10.91 7.73
CA LEU A 70 -2.98 -10.04 6.56
C LEU A 70 -2.37 -8.66 6.78
N GLY A 71 -2.67 -8.05 7.93
CA GLY A 71 -2.18 -6.72 8.28
C GLY A 71 -0.66 -6.64 8.29
N LEU A 72 -0.02 -7.57 9.00
CA LEU A 72 1.44 -7.68 9.11
C LEU A 72 2.09 -8.03 7.76
N MET A 73 1.50 -8.94 7.00
CA MET A 73 2.02 -9.35 5.71
C MET A 73 1.96 -8.19 4.71
N ALA A 74 0.81 -7.51 4.61
CA ALA A 74 0.63 -6.39 3.70
C ALA A 74 1.54 -5.20 4.04
N SER A 75 1.67 -4.85 5.33
CA SER A 75 2.54 -3.77 5.76
C SER A 75 4.02 -4.09 5.54
N SER A 76 4.44 -5.34 5.75
CA SER A 76 5.81 -5.80 5.49
C SER A 76 6.15 -5.76 4.00
N MET A 77 5.24 -6.21 3.13
CA MET A 77 5.40 -6.10 1.67
C MET A 77 5.48 -4.64 1.22
N TYR A 78 4.66 -3.77 1.80
CA TYR A 78 4.68 -2.34 1.50
C TYR A 78 5.97 -1.66 2.00
N LEU A 79 6.48 -2.06 3.16
CA LEU A 79 7.77 -1.59 3.66
C LEU A 79 8.92 -2.01 2.73
N LEU A 80 8.92 -3.25 2.25
CA LEU A 80 9.90 -3.72 1.26
C LEU A 80 9.85 -2.91 -0.04
N HIS A 81 8.64 -2.56 -0.51
CA HIS A 81 8.47 -1.66 -1.65
C HIS A 81 9.16 -0.30 -1.42
N ILE A 82 8.95 0.33 -0.27
CA ILE A 82 9.61 1.60 0.09
C ILE A 82 11.14 1.43 0.15
N ILE A 83 11.62 0.33 0.73
CA ILE A 83 13.06 0.03 0.83
C ILE A 83 13.66 -0.12 -0.58
N CYS A 84 12.99 -0.82 -1.49
CA CYS A 84 13.43 -0.93 -2.89
C CYS A 84 13.54 0.47 -3.53
N ASP A 85 12.56 1.35 -3.30
CA ASP A 85 12.58 2.71 -3.84
C ASP A 85 13.70 3.59 -3.25
N MET A 86 14.22 3.28 -2.05
CA MET A 86 15.40 3.95 -1.49
C MET A 86 16.66 3.74 -2.35
N PHE A 87 16.76 2.65 -3.12
CA PHE A 87 17.90 2.39 -4.01
C PHE A 87 17.84 3.17 -5.32
N THR A 88 16.74 3.88 -5.58
CA THR A 88 16.61 4.74 -6.75
C THR A 88 17.30 6.08 -6.53
N LYS A 89 17.79 6.71 -7.61
CA LYS A 89 18.38 8.06 -7.57
C LYS A 89 17.46 9.12 -6.96
N ARG A 90 16.14 8.89 -7.02
CA ARG A 90 15.15 9.82 -6.48
C ARG A 90 14.98 9.66 -4.97
N GLY A 91 15.10 8.43 -4.47
CA GLY A 91 14.85 8.08 -3.08
C GLY A 91 13.38 8.25 -2.66
N VAL A 92 13.17 8.21 -1.35
CA VAL A 92 11.85 8.28 -0.70
C VAL A 92 11.86 9.23 0.50
N ALA A 93 10.70 9.85 0.78
CA ALA A 93 10.54 10.75 1.92
C ALA A 93 10.01 9.98 3.14
N ILE A 94 10.88 9.19 3.78
CA ILE A 94 10.50 8.25 4.86
C ILE A 94 9.75 8.96 6.00
N PHE A 95 10.21 10.17 6.36
CA PHE A 95 9.68 10.96 7.47
C PHE A 95 8.57 11.95 7.07
N TYR A 96 8.00 11.85 5.87
CA TYR A 96 6.83 12.66 5.50
C TYR A 96 5.64 12.30 6.41
N PRO A 97 4.82 13.26 6.87
CA PRO A 97 4.78 14.70 6.52
C PRO A 97 5.71 15.60 7.32
N PHE A 98 6.41 15.10 8.35
CA PHE A 98 7.27 15.90 9.23
C PHE A 98 8.51 16.44 8.53
N SER A 99 9.05 15.68 7.56
CA SER A 99 10.15 16.11 6.70
C SER A 99 9.89 15.73 5.25
N LYS A 100 10.36 16.59 4.33
CA LYS A 100 10.34 16.35 2.89
C LYS A 100 11.69 15.86 2.37
N ASN A 101 12.65 15.60 3.25
CA ASN A 101 13.97 15.15 2.87
C ASN A 101 13.88 13.78 2.21
N MET A 102 14.47 13.67 1.02
CA MET A 102 14.53 12.43 0.26
C MET A 102 15.75 11.63 0.70
N ILE A 103 15.54 10.40 1.13
CA ILE A 103 16.60 9.47 1.48
C ILE A 103 16.80 8.53 0.29
N SER A 104 18.02 8.51 -0.24
CA SER A 104 18.45 7.64 -1.32
C SER A 104 19.78 7.00 -0.93
N VAL A 105 19.87 5.67 -1.06
CA VAL A 105 21.07 4.88 -0.74
C VAL A 105 21.69 4.27 -2.00
N GLY A 106 21.11 4.50 -3.18
CA GLY A 106 21.57 3.91 -4.43
C GLY A 106 21.38 4.84 -5.63
N TYR A 107 21.99 4.43 -6.75
CA TYR A 107 22.01 5.21 -7.98
C TYR A 107 21.23 4.56 -9.12
N ILE A 108 20.27 3.69 -8.81
CA ILE A 108 19.44 3.01 -9.81
C ILE A 108 18.48 4.04 -10.44
N ARG A 109 18.42 4.06 -11.77
CA ARG A 109 17.49 4.92 -12.50
C ARG A 109 16.26 4.09 -12.88
N VAL A 110 15.11 4.46 -12.32
CA VAL A 110 13.80 3.87 -12.67
C VAL A 110 13.58 3.96 -14.18
N GLY A 111 13.17 2.86 -14.80
CA GLY A 111 13.00 2.75 -16.26
C GLY A 111 14.30 2.60 -17.04
N GLY A 112 15.46 2.54 -16.38
CA GLY A 112 16.74 2.24 -17.01
C GLY A 112 16.86 0.75 -17.35
N ARG A 113 17.71 0.42 -18.34
CA ARG A 113 17.90 -0.98 -18.79
C ARG A 113 18.22 -1.94 -17.63
N PHE A 114 19.15 -1.55 -16.75
CA PHE A 114 19.53 -2.36 -15.59
C PHE A 114 18.38 -2.55 -14.59
N SER A 115 17.64 -1.47 -14.27
CA SER A 115 16.45 -1.53 -13.40
C SER A 115 15.41 -2.50 -13.96
N ASN A 116 15.09 -2.36 -15.26
CA ASN A 116 14.08 -3.18 -15.91
C ASN A 116 14.46 -4.66 -15.96
N ILE A 117 15.75 -4.99 -16.13
CA ILE A 117 16.22 -6.38 -16.09
C ILE A 117 15.97 -6.97 -14.69
N ILE A 118 16.34 -6.24 -13.64
CA ILE A 118 16.13 -6.70 -12.25
C ILE A 118 14.63 -6.82 -11.95
N GLU A 119 13.83 -5.82 -12.29
CA GLU A 119 12.38 -5.81 -12.08
C GLU A 119 11.71 -7.00 -12.79
N ASN A 120 12.04 -7.24 -14.06
CA ASN A 120 11.50 -8.36 -14.82
C ASN A 120 11.93 -9.72 -14.24
N LEU A 121 13.17 -9.84 -13.77
CA LEU A 121 13.66 -11.06 -13.11
C LEU A 121 12.89 -11.33 -11.81
N LEU A 122 12.68 -10.31 -10.98
CA LEU A 122 11.91 -10.42 -9.74
C LEU A 122 10.45 -10.81 -10.01
N VAL A 123 9.81 -10.19 -11.01
CA VAL A 123 8.44 -10.56 -11.43
C VAL A 123 8.40 -12.00 -11.92
N PHE A 124 9.37 -12.43 -12.72
CA PHE A 124 9.43 -13.81 -13.21
C PHE A 124 9.58 -14.82 -12.07
N VAL A 125 10.48 -14.57 -11.11
CA VAL A 125 10.64 -15.40 -9.90
C VAL A 125 9.35 -15.44 -9.08
N LEU A 126 8.67 -14.31 -8.93
CA LEU A 126 7.40 -14.23 -8.18
C LEU A 126 6.28 -15.04 -8.86
N ILE A 127 6.21 -15.01 -10.19
CA ILE A 127 5.27 -15.84 -10.96
C ILE A 127 5.56 -17.32 -10.74
N LEU A 128 6.82 -17.76 -10.89
CA LEU A 128 7.21 -19.15 -10.67
C LEU A 128 6.91 -19.62 -9.24
N PHE A 129 7.22 -18.77 -8.25
CA PHE A 129 6.94 -19.06 -6.85
C PHE A 129 5.44 -19.19 -6.58
N THR A 130 4.62 -18.30 -7.16
CA THR A 130 3.16 -18.36 -7.04
C THR A 130 2.61 -19.64 -7.66
N ILE A 131 3.08 -20.01 -8.86
CA ILE A 131 2.69 -21.26 -9.53
C ILE A 131 3.05 -22.46 -8.66
N TYR A 132 4.27 -22.51 -8.13
CA TYR A 132 4.72 -23.58 -7.23
C TYR A 132 3.83 -23.69 -5.98
N LEU A 133 3.50 -22.57 -5.34
CA LEU A 133 2.62 -22.59 -4.16
C LEU A 133 1.22 -23.09 -4.52
N VAL A 134 0.63 -22.66 -5.64
CA VAL A 134 -0.68 -23.14 -6.08
C VAL A 134 -0.66 -24.66 -6.26
N PHE A 135 0.34 -25.23 -6.94
CA PHE A 135 0.44 -26.67 -7.13
C PHE A 135 0.77 -27.46 -5.85
N LYS A 136 1.33 -26.81 -4.82
CA LYS A 136 1.59 -27.44 -3.53
C LYS A 136 0.33 -27.53 -2.66
N PHE A 137 -0.60 -26.59 -2.82
CA PHE A 137 -1.81 -26.47 -2.00
C PHE A 137 -3.09 -26.99 -2.70
N VAL A 138 -3.00 -27.36 -3.99
CA VAL A 138 -3.98 -28.16 -4.73
C VAL A 138 -3.61 -29.63 -4.64
#